data_AF-A0A8H8UEJ8-F1
#
_entry.id   AF-A0A8H8UEJ8-F1
#
_cell.length_a   1.000
_cell.length_b   1.000
_cell.length_c   1.000
_cell.angle_alpha   90.00
_cell.angle_beta   90.00
_cell.angle_gamma   90.00
#
_symmetry.space_group_name_H-M   'P 1'
#
loop_
_entity.id
_entity.type
_entity.pdbx_description
1 polymer ?
#
loop_
_entity_poly.entity_id
_entity_poly.type
_entity_poly.pdbx_seq_one_letter_code
_entity_poly.pdbx_strand_id
1 'polypeptide(L)'
;MGNCCSKRCTGGDETAPPPYDHKYEAIRHKATDLPQWRWSNKECRQWITAVLVEYGSIGREKAGTQARKFEGFGPTIYAIPLETWMDWFGHNGHSIYTLLSIKWGTSREVRMFFREEDVDHTESKGKECKTT
;
A
#
# COMPACT_ATOMS: atom_id res chain seq x y z
N MET A 1 -10.77 -42.82 59.20
CA MET A 1 -11.71 -42.09 58.31
C MET A 1 -10.94 -40.95 57.65
N GLY A 2 -10.87 -40.95 56.31
CA GLY A 2 -10.43 -39.85 55.42
C GLY A 2 -8.91 -39.57 55.36
N ASN A 3 -8.27 -39.29 54.23
CA ASN A 3 -8.60 -39.40 52.81
C ASN A 3 -7.28 -39.25 52.01
N CYS A 4 -7.25 -39.78 50.78
CA CYS A 4 -6.18 -39.72 49.80
C CYS A 4 -5.87 -38.31 49.23
N CYS A 5 -4.69 -38.20 48.56
CA CYS A 5 -4.21 -37.29 47.48
C CYS A 5 -2.89 -36.62 47.87
N SER A 6 -1.70 -37.06 47.41
CA SER A 6 -1.22 -37.07 46.02
C SER A 6 -1.42 -35.74 45.30
N LYS A 7 -0.40 -34.87 45.32
CA LYS A 7 0.40 -34.48 44.14
C LYS A 7 1.27 -33.26 44.41
N ARG A 8 2.50 -33.40 43.93
CA ARG A 8 3.54 -32.38 43.77
C ARG A 8 3.02 -31.29 42.83
N CYS A 9 2.99 -30.04 43.30
CA CYS A 9 2.81 -28.86 42.44
C CYS A 9 4.16 -28.14 42.37
N THR A 10 5.04 -28.61 41.48
CA THR A 10 6.08 -27.74 40.91
C THR A 10 5.36 -26.80 39.96
N GLY A 11 5.35 -25.51 40.31
CA GLY A 11 4.81 -24.44 39.47
C GLY A 11 5.38 -24.52 38.06
N GLY A 12 4.48 -24.32 37.10
CA GLY A 12 4.65 -24.68 35.71
C GLY A 12 5.79 -23.98 35.00
N ASP A 13 6.27 -24.70 33.97
CA ASP A 13 6.97 -24.18 32.81
C ASP A 13 6.48 -22.77 32.44
N GLU A 14 7.32 -21.79 32.73
CA GLU A 14 7.37 -20.54 31.99
C GLU A 14 7.78 -20.91 30.56
N THR A 15 6.79 -21.31 29.75
CA THR A 15 6.98 -21.49 28.32
C THR A 15 7.32 -20.11 27.77
N ALA A 16 8.63 -19.83 27.70
CA ALA A 16 9.16 -18.70 26.97
C ALA A 16 8.43 -18.64 25.62
N PRO A 17 7.92 -17.46 25.22
CA PRO A 17 7.25 -17.35 23.93
C PRO A 17 8.18 -17.93 22.86
N PRO A 18 7.65 -18.73 21.91
CA PRO A 18 8.47 -19.35 20.88
C PRO A 18 9.35 -18.27 20.26
N PRO A 19 10.63 -18.56 19.96
CA PRO A 19 11.55 -17.57 19.40
C PRO A 19 10.89 -17.01 18.15
N TYR A 20 10.50 -15.73 18.21
CA TYR A 20 9.84 -15.06 17.10
C TYR A 20 10.78 -15.12 15.91
N ASP A 21 10.40 -15.86 14.87
CA ASP A 21 11.11 -15.85 13.59
C ASP A 21 11.10 -14.40 13.07
N HIS A 22 12.25 -13.74 13.25
CA HIS A 22 12.46 -12.34 12.90
C HIS A 22 12.39 -12.09 11.38
N LYS A 23 12.06 -13.09 10.55
CA LYS A 23 11.87 -12.92 9.10
C LYS A 23 10.75 -11.98 8.72
N TYR A 24 9.79 -11.74 9.62
CA TYR A 24 8.72 -10.79 9.37
C TYR A 24 8.89 -9.62 10.33
N GLU A 25 9.66 -8.60 9.92
CA GLU A 25 9.56 -7.30 10.58
C GLU A 25 8.08 -6.95 10.68
N ALA A 26 7.57 -6.82 11.90
CA ALA A 26 6.19 -6.47 12.13
C ALA A 26 5.87 -5.23 11.32
N ILE A 27 4.81 -5.29 10.51
CA ILE A 27 4.35 -4.14 9.75
C ILE A 27 3.98 -3.07 10.80
N ARG A 28 4.84 -2.05 10.94
CA ARG A 28 4.66 -1.01 11.95
C ARG A 28 3.51 -0.06 11.61
N HIS A 29 3.19 0.06 10.32
CA HIS A 29 2.13 0.92 9.82
C HIS A 29 0.86 0.13 9.52
N LYS A 30 -0.27 0.60 10.02
CA LYS A 30 -1.58 0.00 9.76
C LYS A 30 -2.11 0.47 8.41
N ALA A 31 -2.96 -0.33 7.78
CA ALA A 31 -3.63 0.03 6.53
C ALA A 31 -4.49 1.29 6.65
N THR A 32 -4.93 1.61 7.87
CA THR A 32 -5.71 2.80 8.21
C THR A 32 -4.88 4.07 8.39
N ASP A 33 -3.56 3.93 8.54
CA ASP A 33 -2.67 5.07 8.74
C ASP A 33 -2.56 5.89 7.45
N LEU A 34 -2.21 7.16 7.57
CA LEU A 34 -1.92 8.02 6.43
C LEU A 34 -0.41 8.14 6.24
N PRO A 35 0.10 7.89 5.03
CA PRO A 35 1.50 8.15 4.72
C PRO A 35 1.91 9.57 5.07
N GLN A 36 2.91 9.70 5.95
CA GLN A 36 3.40 11.01 6.38
C GLN A 36 4.50 11.48 5.43
N TRP A 37 4.64 12.80 5.27
CA TRP A 37 5.67 13.42 4.44
C TRP A 37 7.11 13.00 4.80
N ARG A 38 7.37 12.64 6.06
CA ARG A 38 8.69 12.18 6.53
C ARG A 38 8.92 10.68 6.39
N TRP A 39 7.95 9.92 5.90
CA TRP A 39 8.12 8.48 5.75
C TRP A 39 9.20 8.16 4.73
N SER A 40 10.10 7.29 5.15
CA SER A 40 11.09 6.66 4.30
C SER A 40 10.43 5.73 3.28
N ASN A 41 11.22 5.32 2.28
CA ASN A 41 10.78 4.30 1.32
C ASN A 41 10.31 3.01 2.02
N LYS A 42 11.04 2.58 3.06
CA LYS A 42 10.72 1.37 3.82
C LYS A 42 9.36 1.48 4.49
N GLU A 43 9.08 2.60 5.15
CA GLU A 43 7.81 2.86 5.84
C GLU A 43 6.64 2.91 4.85
N CYS A 44 6.83 3.55 3.69
CA CYS A 44 5.84 3.56 2.61
C CYS A 44 5.53 2.13 2.11
N ARG A 45 6.57 1.31 1.86
CA ARG A 45 6.40 -0.08 1.43
C ARG A 45 5.71 -0.94 2.49
N GLN A 46 6.01 -0.71 3.77
CA GLN A 46 5.33 -1.38 4.88
C GLN A 46 3.83 -1.02 4.89
N TRP A 47 3.49 0.24 4.71
CA TRP A 47 2.09 0.66 4.63
C TRP A 47 1.36 0.08 3.40
N ILE A 48 1.98 0.10 2.22
CA ILE A 48 1.40 -0.54 1.02
C ILE A 48 1.16 -2.03 1.27
N THR A 49 2.11 -2.70 1.93
CA THR A 49 1.96 -4.10 2.34
C THR A 49 0.75 -4.27 3.26
N ALA A 50 0.58 -3.39 4.26
CA ALA A 50 -0.57 -3.42 5.17
C ALA A 50 -1.90 -3.30 4.41
N VAL A 51 -1.99 -2.35 3.48
CA VAL A 51 -3.19 -2.09 2.67
C VAL A 51 -3.53 -3.28 1.78
N LEU A 52 -2.53 -3.89 1.13
CA LEU A 52 -2.73 -5.07 0.29
C LEU A 52 -3.14 -6.31 1.08
N VAL A 53 -2.69 -6.44 2.32
CA VAL A 53 -3.10 -7.53 3.22
C VAL A 53 -4.53 -7.31 3.71
N GLU A 54 -4.81 -6.14 4.26
CA GLU A 54 -6.09 -5.85 4.93
C GLU A 54 -7.24 -5.74 3.93
N TYR A 55 -7.06 -4.97 2.86
CA TYR A 55 -8.13 -4.68 1.89
C TYR A 55 -7.99 -5.48 0.60
N GLY A 56 -6.77 -5.82 0.20
CA GLY A 56 -6.52 -6.61 -1.02
C GLY A 56 -6.63 -8.13 -0.82
N SER A 57 -6.79 -8.61 0.42
CA SER A 57 -6.79 -10.04 0.77
C SER A 57 -5.57 -10.80 0.23
N ILE A 58 -4.44 -10.12 0.06
CA ILE A 58 -3.18 -10.72 -0.42
C ILE A 58 -2.40 -11.25 0.79
N GLY A 59 -1.87 -12.48 0.68
CA GLY A 59 -0.97 -13.02 1.70
C GLY A 59 0.24 -12.12 1.95
N ARG A 60 0.65 -11.97 3.21
CA ARG A 60 1.69 -11.01 3.66
C ARG A 60 2.98 -11.05 2.84
N GLU A 61 3.47 -12.23 2.50
CA GLU A 61 4.71 -12.40 1.72
C GLU A 61 4.58 -11.86 0.30
N LYS A 62 3.48 -12.19 -0.38
CA LYS A 62 3.18 -11.71 -1.73
C LYS A 62 2.95 -10.20 -1.73
N ALA A 63 2.22 -9.69 -0.74
CA ALA A 63 2.00 -8.25 -0.56
C ALA A 63 3.34 -7.50 -0.36
N GLY A 64 4.23 -8.02 0.48
CA GLY A 64 5.55 -7.44 0.73
C GLY A 64 6.42 -7.44 -0.53
N THR A 65 6.35 -8.50 -1.34
CA THR A 65 7.07 -8.59 -2.62
C THR A 65 6.51 -7.58 -3.62
N GLN A 66 5.20 -7.45 -3.73
CA GLN A 66 4.56 -6.47 -4.60
C GLN A 66 4.87 -5.03 -4.17
N ALA A 67 4.87 -4.74 -2.87
CA ALA A 67 5.18 -3.42 -2.34
C ALA A 67 6.59 -2.93 -2.71
N ARG A 68 7.53 -3.85 -3.01
CA ARG A 68 8.88 -3.48 -3.48
C ARG A 68 8.87 -2.75 -4.82
N LYS A 69 7.81 -2.86 -5.62
CA LYS A 69 7.65 -2.09 -6.87
C LYS A 69 7.59 -0.58 -6.63
N PHE A 70 7.14 -0.16 -5.45
CA PHE A 70 7.12 1.25 -5.09
C PHE A 70 8.54 1.76 -4.79
N GLU A 71 8.94 2.82 -5.48
CA GLU A 71 10.20 3.54 -5.25
C GLU A 71 9.89 5.00 -4.96
N GLY A 72 10.53 5.56 -3.93
CA GLY A 72 10.23 6.91 -3.44
C GLY A 72 10.05 6.99 -1.93
N PHE A 73 9.49 8.10 -1.46
CA PHE A 73 9.30 8.40 -0.04
C PHE A 73 7.92 9.04 0.17
N GLY A 74 7.60 9.47 1.39
CA GLY A 74 6.26 9.93 1.80
C GLY A 74 5.51 10.78 0.77
N PRO A 75 6.04 11.91 0.28
CA PRO A 75 5.38 12.75 -0.73
C PRO A 75 5.23 12.06 -2.09
N THR A 76 6.19 11.21 -2.48
CA THR A 76 6.13 10.48 -3.76
C THR A 76 4.88 9.61 -3.85
N ILE A 77 4.42 9.02 -2.73
CA ILE A 77 3.25 8.14 -2.73
C ILE A 77 1.97 8.85 -3.21
N TYR A 78 1.88 10.17 -3.00
CA TYR A 78 0.75 10.99 -3.43
C TYR A 78 0.91 11.55 -4.85
N ALA A 79 2.15 11.60 -5.35
CA ALA A 79 2.47 12.17 -6.67
C ALA A 79 2.38 11.13 -7.81
N ILE A 80 2.33 9.84 -7.49
CA ILE A 80 2.27 8.77 -8.50
C ILE A 80 0.88 8.75 -9.14
N PRO A 81 0.80 8.75 -10.48
CA PRO A 81 -0.48 8.77 -11.19
C PRO A 81 -1.19 7.41 -11.10
N LEU A 82 -2.51 7.41 -11.30
CA LEU A 82 -3.36 6.23 -11.11
C LEU A 82 -2.93 5.06 -12.02
N GLU A 83 -2.54 5.36 -13.26
CA GLU A 83 -2.12 4.38 -14.26
C GLU A 83 -0.93 3.58 -13.74
N THR A 84 0.05 4.24 -13.13
CA THR A 84 1.23 3.57 -12.53
C THR A 84 0.84 2.68 -11.35
N TRP A 85 -0.11 3.10 -10.52
CA TRP A 85 -0.64 2.24 -9.45
C TRP A 85 -1.31 0.99 -10.00
N MET A 86 -2.11 1.15 -11.07
CA MET A 86 -2.77 0.03 -11.75
C MET A 86 -1.77 -0.91 -12.44
N ASP A 87 -0.70 -0.39 -13.04
CA ASP A 87 0.35 -1.22 -13.63
C ASP A 87 1.08 -2.08 -12.58
N TRP A 88 1.28 -1.54 -11.38
CA TRP A 88 1.97 -2.27 -10.32
C TRP A 88 1.10 -3.30 -9.61
N PHE A 89 -0.16 -2.98 -9.34
CA PHE A 89 -1.02 -3.75 -8.43
C PHE A 89 -2.38 -4.15 -9.03
N GLY A 90 -2.66 -3.80 -10.29
CA GLY A 90 -3.92 -4.06 -10.96
C GLY A 90 -5.09 -3.36 -10.27
N HIS A 91 -6.19 -4.09 -10.04
CA HIS A 91 -7.37 -3.60 -9.33
C HIS A 91 -7.07 -3.06 -7.93
N ASN A 92 -6.09 -3.65 -7.23
CA ASN A 92 -5.69 -3.17 -5.91
C ASN A 92 -4.96 -1.82 -5.99
N GLY A 93 -4.32 -1.51 -7.11
CA GLY A 93 -3.69 -0.22 -7.36
C GLY A 93 -4.72 0.91 -7.39
N HIS A 94 -5.84 0.69 -8.08
CA HIS A 94 -6.96 1.62 -8.08
C HIS A 94 -7.51 1.87 -6.67
N SER A 95 -7.61 0.81 -5.86
CA SER A 95 -8.08 0.89 -4.47
C SER A 95 -7.11 1.69 -3.60
N ILE A 96 -5.80 1.46 -3.72
CA ILE A 96 -4.76 2.22 -3.00
C ILE A 96 -4.82 3.70 -3.37
N TYR A 97 -4.86 4.01 -4.68
CA TYR A 97 -4.95 5.38 -5.16
C TYR A 97 -6.20 6.10 -4.66
N THR A 98 -7.34 5.40 -4.65
CA THR A 98 -8.61 5.93 -4.13
C THR A 98 -8.53 6.22 -2.62
N LEU A 99 -7.93 5.32 -1.83
CA LEU A 99 -7.69 5.55 -0.40
C LEU A 99 -6.84 6.80 -0.15
N LEU A 100 -5.74 6.96 -0.90
CA LEU A 100 -4.88 8.14 -0.82
C LEU A 100 -5.65 9.40 -1.22
N SER A 101 -6.44 9.35 -2.29
CA SER A 101 -7.20 10.47 -2.83
C SER A 101 -8.34 10.91 -1.94
N ILE A 102 -9.08 9.98 -1.31
CA ILE A 102 -10.13 10.33 -0.34
C ILE A 102 -9.50 11.04 0.85
N LYS A 103 -8.44 10.45 1.42
CA LYS A 103 -7.83 10.95 2.64
C LYS A 103 -7.09 12.27 2.44
N TRP A 104 -6.49 12.47 1.26
CA TRP A 104 -5.80 13.71 0.92
C TRP A 104 -6.76 14.76 0.36
N GLY A 105 -7.72 14.37 -0.47
CA GLY A 105 -8.73 15.25 -1.08
C GLY A 105 -9.79 15.77 -0.10
N THR A 106 -9.86 15.22 1.13
CA THR A 106 -10.61 15.88 2.22
C THR A 106 -9.91 17.18 2.68
N SER A 107 -8.61 17.34 2.39
CA SER A 107 -7.89 18.62 2.40
C SER A 107 -7.89 19.21 0.98
N ARG A 108 -9.05 19.74 0.54
CA ARG A 108 -9.15 20.53 -0.70
C ARG A 108 -8.37 21.83 -0.55
N GLU A 109 -7.08 21.81 -0.90
CA GLU A 109 -6.35 22.99 -1.41
C GLU A 109 -5.02 22.63 -2.09
N VAL A 110 -5.02 21.66 -3.02
CA VAL A 110 -3.97 21.60 -4.05
C VAL A 110 -4.65 21.56 -5.41
N ARG A 111 -5.22 22.71 -5.76
CA ARG A 111 -5.44 23.05 -7.17
C ARG A 111 -4.04 23.32 -7.74
N MET A 112 -3.72 22.66 -8.84
CA MET A 112 -2.60 22.98 -9.74
C MET A 112 -1.21 22.50 -9.30
N PHE A 113 -0.71 21.43 -9.91
CA PHE A 113 0.71 21.30 -10.27
C PHE A 113 1.00 20.33 -11.43
N PHE A 114 -0.01 19.99 -12.24
CA PHE A 114 0.25 19.45 -13.58
C PHE A 114 -0.37 20.41 -14.59
N ARG A 115 0.52 21.22 -15.15
CA ARG A 115 0.30 22.07 -16.32
C ARG A 115 -0.20 21.17 -17.45
N GLU A 116 -1.40 21.44 -17.95
CA GLU A 116 -1.83 21.01 -19.28
C GLU A 116 -0.76 21.50 -20.26
N GLU A 117 0.05 20.58 -20.78
CA GLU A 117 0.75 20.85 -22.03
C GLU A 117 -0.27 20.66 -23.14
N ASP A 118 -0.58 21.79 -23.78
CA ASP A 118 -1.48 21.93 -24.91
C ASP A 118 -1.15 20.88 -26.00
N VAL A 119 -2.06 19.93 -26.22
CA VAL A 119 -2.04 19.07 -27.41
C VAL A 119 -2.51 19.92 -28.58
N ASP A 120 -1.55 20.54 -29.27
CA ASP A 120 -1.74 21.28 -30.52
C ASP A 120 -2.40 20.36 -31.57
N HIS A 121 -3.65 20.67 -31.93
CA HIS A 121 -4.35 20.06 -33.04
C HIS A 121 -3.82 20.63 -34.36
N THR A 122 -2.70 20.10 -34.85
CA THR A 122 -2.28 20.38 -36.23
C THR A 122 -3.12 19.56 -37.21
N GLU A 123 -4.19 20.22 -37.67
CA GLU A 123 -4.91 20.08 -38.94
C GLU A 123 -4.15 19.28 -40.02
N SER A 124 -4.62 18.07 -40.33
CA SER A 124 -4.23 17.35 -41.56
C SER A 124 -5.36 17.40 -42.58
N LYS A 125 -5.24 18.35 -43.52
CA LYS A 125 -6.07 18.43 -44.74
C LYS A 125 -5.83 17.19 -45.62
N GLY A 126 -6.72 16.21 -45.50
CA GLY A 126 -6.83 15.06 -46.41
C GLY A 126 -7.65 15.42 -47.64
N LYS A 127 -7.04 15.24 -48.81
CA LYS A 127 -7.46 15.69 -50.13
C LYS A 127 -8.78 15.06 -50.62
N GLU A 128 -9.57 15.87 -51.33
CA GLU A 128 -10.71 15.46 -52.15
C GLU A 128 -10.33 14.35 -53.14
N CYS A 129 -11.05 13.23 -53.10
CA CYS A 129 -11.15 12.31 -54.23
C CYS A 129 -12.34 12.73 -55.09
N LYS A 130 -12.08 13.34 -56.26
CA LYS A 130 -13.09 13.56 -57.31
C LYS A 130 -13.42 12.23 -57.97
N THR A 131 -14.70 11.85 -57.94
CA THR A 131 -15.27 10.81 -58.78
C THR A 131 -15.69 11.45 -60.10
N THR A 132 -15.21 10.92 -61.23
CA THR A 132 -15.85 11.06 -62.54
C THR A 132 -15.59 9.77 -63.30
#